data_AF-A0A7U6KLF0-F1
#
_entry.id   AF-A0A7U6KLF0-F1
#
_cell.length_a   1.000
_cell.length_b   1.000
_cell.length_c   1.000
_cell.angle_alpha   90.00
_cell.angle_beta   90.00
_cell.angle_gamma   90.00
#
_symmetry.space_group_name_H-M   'P 1'
#
loop_
_entity.id
_entity.type
_entity.pdbx_description
1 polymer ?
#
loop_
_entity_poly.entity_id
_entity_poly.type
_entity_poly.pdbx_seq_one_letter_code
_entity_poly.pdbx_strand_id
1 'polypeptide(L)'
;MPWDTIRTAPYKPEGKFTNDTLATLNQQSKIRQEKNPQFVYLSTLNDIRNMDDEKKPVRLDINSRRAKMQLIEKRSLEAENRRLIATGERPYSNWNTYQAAMDAKFEERSRMKAAERPELPEDEAFINEAAYLMLSAEPKTLLSPEEKL
;
A
#
# COMPACT_ATOMS: atom_id res chain seq x y z
N MET A 1 -29.70 0.99 -11.34
CA MET A 1 -30.01 -0.25 -12.08
C MET A 1 -28.93 -1.27 -11.77
N PRO A 2 -29.23 -2.58 -11.70
CA PRO A 2 -28.22 -3.61 -11.51
C PRO A 2 -27.30 -3.67 -12.73
N TRP A 3 -26.06 -4.10 -12.52
CA TRP A 3 -25.16 -4.45 -13.62
C TRP A 3 -25.71 -5.70 -14.34
N ASP A 4 -25.75 -5.68 -15.67
CA ASP A 4 -26.26 -6.76 -16.51
C ASP A 4 -25.27 -7.07 -17.66
N THR A 5 -25.35 -8.28 -18.20
CA THR A 5 -24.47 -8.78 -19.27
C THR A 5 -25.24 -9.09 -20.54
N ILE A 6 -24.66 -8.74 -21.69
CA ILE A 6 -25.18 -9.10 -23.02
C ILE A 6 -24.28 -10.14 -23.70
N ARG A 7 -24.71 -10.67 -24.84
CA ARG A 7 -23.89 -11.59 -25.65
C ARG A 7 -22.61 -10.89 -26.12
N THR A 8 -21.49 -11.59 -26.02
CA THR A 8 -20.18 -11.09 -26.48
C THR A 8 -20.16 -10.89 -28.00
N ALA A 9 -19.49 -9.84 -28.45
CA ALA A 9 -19.27 -9.60 -29.88
C ALA A 9 -18.17 -10.53 -30.42
N PRO A 10 -18.18 -10.89 -31.71
CA PRO A 10 -17.06 -11.62 -32.31
C PRO A 10 -15.77 -10.79 -32.25
N TYR A 11 -14.70 -11.34 -31.68
CA TYR A 11 -13.39 -10.69 -31.61
C TYR A 11 -12.27 -11.74 -31.74
N LYS A 12 -11.07 -11.27 -32.13
CA LYS A 12 -9.84 -12.07 -32.06
C LYS A 12 -9.05 -11.59 -30.83
N PRO A 13 -8.74 -12.46 -29.86
CA PRO A 13 -7.89 -12.08 -28.74
C PRO A 13 -6.47 -11.80 -29.24
N GLU A 14 -5.97 -10.61 -28.91
CA GLU A 14 -4.55 -10.26 -29.06
C GLU A 14 -3.94 -10.26 -27.66
N GLY A 15 -2.86 -10.99 -27.46
CA GLY A 15 -2.24 -11.10 -26.14
C GLY A 15 -1.09 -12.08 -26.10
N LYS A 16 -0.08 -11.74 -25.29
CA LYS A 16 1.11 -12.57 -25.05
C LYS A 16 1.06 -13.29 -23.70
N PHE A 17 0.06 -13.01 -22.88
CA PHE A 17 -0.05 -13.52 -21.51
C PHE A 17 -1.00 -14.71 -21.45
N THR A 18 -0.49 -15.84 -20.99
CA THR A 18 -1.29 -17.02 -20.65
C THR A 18 -1.76 -16.92 -19.20
N ASN A 19 -2.77 -17.70 -18.83
CA ASN A 19 -3.22 -17.80 -17.43
C ASN A 19 -2.06 -18.16 -16.48
N ASP A 20 -1.15 -19.03 -16.92
CA ASP A 20 0.01 -19.44 -16.13
C ASP A 20 1.00 -18.30 -15.91
N THR A 21 1.24 -17.47 -16.94
CA THR A 21 2.09 -16.27 -16.79
C THR A 21 1.49 -15.30 -15.80
N LEU A 22 0.17 -15.06 -15.86
CA LEU A 22 -0.52 -14.18 -14.92
C LEU A 22 -0.51 -14.74 -13.49
N ALA A 23 -0.72 -16.05 -13.33
CA ALA A 23 -0.66 -16.71 -12.02
C ALA A 23 0.73 -16.58 -11.39
N THR A 24 1.79 -16.79 -12.19
CA THR A 24 3.18 -16.66 -11.74
C THR A 24 3.50 -15.23 -11.33
N LEU A 25 3.15 -14.25 -12.17
CA LEU A 25 3.37 -12.83 -11.88
C LEU A 25 2.64 -12.39 -10.60
N ASN A 26 1.40 -12.83 -10.42
CA ASN A 26 0.62 -12.55 -9.22
C ASN A 26 1.26 -13.15 -7.96
N GLN A 27 1.71 -14.40 -8.03
CA GLN A 27 2.38 -15.05 -6.88
C GLN A 27 3.66 -14.31 -6.50
N GLN A 28 4.50 -13.97 -7.49
CA GLN A 28 5.74 -13.23 -7.24
C GLN A 28 5.47 -11.83 -6.69
N SER A 29 4.47 -11.12 -7.23
CA SER A 29 4.05 -9.81 -6.74
C SER A 29 3.59 -9.87 -5.29
N LYS A 30 2.76 -10.86 -4.95
CA LYS A 30 2.30 -11.04 -3.57
C LYS A 30 3.46 -11.24 -2.59
N ILE A 31 4.45 -12.06 -2.96
CA ILE A 31 5.66 -12.27 -2.14
C ILE A 31 6.44 -10.96 -1.95
N ARG A 32 6.56 -10.13 -2.99
CA ARG A 32 7.24 -8.81 -2.87
C ARG A 32 6.46 -7.86 -1.97
N GLN A 33 5.15 -7.78 -2.16
CA GLN A 33 4.28 -6.93 -1.35
C GLN A 33 4.30 -7.33 0.13
N GLU A 34 4.28 -8.64 0.45
CA GLU A 34 4.36 -9.15 1.82
C GLU A 34 5.69 -8.79 2.53
N LYS A 35 6.78 -8.68 1.77
CA LYS A 35 8.11 -8.35 2.30
C LYS A 35 8.40 -6.86 2.31
N ASN A 36 7.72 -6.07 1.49
CA ASN A 36 7.99 -4.64 1.36
C ASN A 36 7.35 -3.87 2.54
N PRO A 37 8.14 -3.13 3.34
CA PRO A 37 7.63 -2.39 4.50
C PRO A 37 6.51 -1.40 4.16
N GLN A 38 6.52 -0.83 2.95
CA GLN A 38 5.53 0.16 2.53
C GLN A 38 4.16 -0.48 2.30
N PHE A 39 4.11 -1.65 1.65
CA PHE A 39 2.87 -2.39 1.46
C PHE A 39 2.29 -2.89 2.79
N VAL A 40 3.15 -3.38 3.70
CA VAL A 40 2.74 -3.79 5.05
C VAL A 40 2.15 -2.60 5.83
N TYR A 41 2.79 -1.43 5.75
CA TYR A 41 2.30 -0.20 6.37
C TYR A 41 0.93 0.22 5.81
N LEU A 42 0.80 0.30 4.48
CA LEU A 42 -0.45 0.66 3.80
C LEU A 42 -1.59 -0.30 4.11
N SER A 43 -1.32 -1.61 4.15
CA SER A 43 -2.30 -2.61 4.57
C SER A 43 -2.77 -2.35 6.01
N THR A 44 -1.83 -2.08 6.92
CA THR A 44 -2.15 -1.79 8.32
C THR A 44 -2.98 -0.51 8.46
N LEU A 45 -2.69 0.53 7.67
CA LEU A 45 -3.51 1.75 7.64
C LEU A 45 -4.94 1.47 7.16
N ASN A 46 -5.12 0.62 6.15
CA ASN A 46 -6.44 0.22 5.69
C ASN A 46 -7.21 -0.55 6.78
N ASP A 47 -6.54 -1.43 7.53
CA ASP A 47 -7.16 -2.11 8.68
C ASP A 47 -7.59 -1.12 9.76
N ILE A 48 -6.76 -0.12 10.07
CA ILE A 48 -7.10 0.95 11.02
C ILE A 48 -8.31 1.76 10.53
N ARG A 49 -8.34 2.15 9.25
CA ARG A 49 -9.48 2.85 8.64
C ARG A 49 -10.77 2.01 8.71
N ASN A 50 -10.68 0.70 8.47
CA ASN A 50 -11.83 -0.21 8.55
C ASN A 50 -12.35 -0.39 9.98
N MET A 51 -11.51 -0.21 11.00
CA MET A 51 -11.95 -0.15 12.40
C MET A 51 -12.70 1.15 12.70
N ASP A 52 -12.32 2.24 12.03
CA ASP A 52 -12.93 3.55 12.21
C ASP A 52 -14.12 3.82 11.29
N ASP A 53 -14.44 2.88 10.39
CA ASP A 53 -15.50 2.96 9.37
C ASP A 53 -16.75 3.71 9.85
N GLU A 54 -16.90 4.93 9.32
CA GLU A 54 -17.93 5.91 9.64
C GLU A 54 -19.34 5.42 9.31
N LYS A 55 -19.47 4.35 8.52
CA LYS A 55 -20.76 3.74 8.18
C LYS A 55 -21.39 2.99 9.35
N LYS A 56 -20.64 2.71 10.42
CA LYS A 56 -21.14 2.03 11.62
C LYS A 56 -21.72 3.05 12.61
N PRO A 57 -22.82 2.72 13.31
CA PRO A 57 -23.38 3.59 14.34
C PRO A 57 -22.32 3.97 15.39
N VAL A 58 -22.20 5.27 15.67
CA VAL A 58 -21.27 5.78 16.68
C VAL A 58 -21.81 5.51 18.07
N ARG A 59 -21.00 4.89 18.93
CA ARG A 59 -21.33 4.74 20.35
C ARG A 59 -21.29 6.11 21.04
N LEU A 60 -22.36 6.46 21.76
CA LEU A 60 -22.46 7.74 22.48
C LEU A 60 -21.70 7.76 23.81
N ASP A 61 -21.35 6.58 24.35
CA ASP A 61 -20.58 6.48 25.60
C ASP A 61 -19.17 7.08 25.46
N ILE A 62 -18.85 8.04 26.33
CA ILE A 62 -17.60 8.80 26.27
C ILE A 62 -16.36 7.92 26.53
N ASN A 63 -16.47 6.93 27.42
CA ASN A 63 -15.36 6.04 27.75
C ASN A 63 -15.01 5.13 26.57
N SER A 64 -16.03 4.58 25.90
CA SER A 64 -15.90 3.79 24.68
C SER A 64 -15.25 4.59 23.55
N ARG A 65 -15.63 5.86 23.39
CA ARG A 65 -15.04 6.74 22.37
C ARG A 65 -13.57 7.02 22.65
N ARG A 66 -13.22 7.38 23.90
CA ARG A 66 -11.83 7.60 24.31
C ARG A 66 -10.96 6.36 24.12
N ALA A 67 -11.46 5.19 24.53
CA ALA A 67 -10.75 3.92 24.35
C ALA A 67 -10.53 3.59 22.86
N LYS A 68 -11.51 3.86 21.99
CA LYS A 68 -11.37 3.70 20.53
C LYS A 68 -10.29 4.63 19.98
N MET A 69 -10.30 5.91 20.35
CA MET A 69 -9.29 6.87 19.92
C MET A 69 -7.89 6.43 20.32
N GLN A 70 -7.68 6.09 21.60
CA GLN A 70 -6.38 5.60 22.10
C GLN A 70 -5.92 4.33 21.37
N LEU A 71 -6.84 3.44 21.02
CA LEU A 71 -6.54 2.25 20.24
C LEU A 71 -6.07 2.59 18.82
N ILE A 72 -6.74 3.54 18.16
CA ILE A 72 -6.36 4.01 16.82
C ILE A 72 -4.98 4.69 16.88
N GLU A 73 -4.78 5.62 17.81
CA GLU A 73 -3.51 6.33 18.02
C GLU A 73 -2.36 5.33 18.24
N LYS A 74 -2.56 4.36 19.13
CA LYS A 74 -1.56 3.31 19.42
C LYS A 74 -1.25 2.49 18.17
N ARG A 75 -2.26 2.03 17.44
CA ARG A 75 -2.05 1.21 16.23
C ARG A 75 -1.36 1.99 15.11
N SER A 76 -1.73 3.25 14.92
CA SER A 76 -1.10 4.14 13.94
C SER A 76 0.37 4.37 14.28
N LEU A 77 0.70 4.66 15.55
CA LEU A 77 2.09 4.80 15.99
C LEU A 77 2.88 3.51 15.82
N GLU A 78 2.31 2.37 16.18
CA GLU A 78 2.96 1.06 16.01
C GLU A 78 3.22 0.74 14.54
N ALA A 79 2.27 1.04 13.65
CA ALA A 79 2.42 0.84 12.21
C ALA A 79 3.58 1.68 11.65
N GLU A 80 3.63 2.97 12.00
CA GLU A 80 4.70 3.85 11.55
C GLU A 80 6.06 3.45 12.15
N ASN A 81 6.13 3.15 13.45
CA ASN A 81 7.38 2.72 14.06
C ASN A 81 7.91 1.42 13.45
N ARG A 82 7.04 0.47 13.10
CA ARG A 82 7.45 -0.75 12.38
C ARG A 82 8.00 -0.41 11.00
N ARG A 83 7.37 0.53 10.28
CA ARG A 83 7.85 1.02 8.98
C ARG A 83 9.24 1.63 9.12
N LEU A 84 9.42 2.56 10.06
CA LEU A 84 10.70 3.23 10.33
C LEU A 84 11.81 2.24 10.70
N ILE A 85 11.54 1.28 11.59
CA ILE A 85 12.52 0.24 11.95
C ILE A 85 12.93 -0.58 10.73
N ALA A 86 11.96 -0.95 9.88
CA ALA A 86 12.24 -1.72 8.68
C ALA A 86 12.98 -0.92 7.59
N THR A 87 12.84 0.41 7.56
CA THR A 87 13.60 1.31 6.66
C THR A 87 14.91 1.80 7.26
N GLY A 88 15.24 1.43 8.50
CA GLY A 88 16.46 1.84 9.19
C GLY A 88 16.39 3.24 9.83
N GLU A 89 15.20 3.80 9.95
CA GLU A 89 14.92 5.07 10.59
C GLU A 89 14.61 4.92 12.08
N ARG A 90 14.68 6.04 12.82
CA ARG A 90 14.47 6.03 14.28
C ARG A 90 12.97 6.07 14.61
N PRO A 91 12.46 5.14 15.43
CA PRO A 91 11.06 5.15 15.84
C PRO A 91 10.73 6.35 16.74
N TYR A 92 9.47 6.80 16.67
CA TYR A 92 8.90 7.80 17.56
C TYR A 92 8.67 7.24 18.96
N SER A 93 8.91 8.06 19.98
CA SER A 93 8.79 7.63 21.38
C SER A 93 7.34 7.59 21.86
N ASN A 94 6.48 8.46 21.34
CA ASN A 94 5.08 8.55 21.71
C ASN A 94 4.23 9.20 20.61
N TRP A 95 2.91 9.15 20.79
CA TRP A 95 1.93 9.71 19.85
C TRP A 95 2.18 11.18 19.54
N ASN A 96 2.46 12.01 20.54
CA ASN A 96 2.67 13.44 20.34
C ASN A 96 3.89 13.73 19.45
N THR A 97 4.97 12.96 19.61
CA THR A 97 6.16 13.11 18.74
C THR A 97 5.88 12.72 17.28
N TYR A 98 5.09 11.66 17.08
CA TYR A 98 4.65 11.25 15.75
C TYR A 98 3.73 12.30 15.11
N GLN A 99 2.73 12.78 15.85
CA GLN A 99 1.80 13.79 15.35
C GLN A 99 2.52 15.09 14.98
N ALA A 100 3.42 15.59 15.85
CA ALA A 100 4.21 16.78 15.56
C ALA A 100 5.10 16.61 14.32
N ALA A 101 5.65 15.41 14.09
CA ALA A 101 6.44 15.13 12.88
C ALA A 101 5.57 15.09 11.61
N MET A 102 4.36 14.54 11.69
CA MET A 102 3.42 14.54 10.56
C MET A 102 2.94 15.96 10.24
N ASP A 103 2.60 16.75 11.25
CA ASP A 103 2.20 18.15 11.08
C ASP A 103 3.33 18.96 10.45
N ALA A 104 4.58 18.80 10.91
CA ALA A 104 5.75 19.45 10.33
C ALA A 104 5.97 19.05 8.86
N LYS A 105 5.84 17.75 8.54
CA LYS A 105 5.96 17.23 7.16
C LYS A 105 4.86 17.79 6.26
N PHE A 106 3.63 17.92 6.77
CA PHE A 106 2.51 18.50 6.02
C PHE A 106 2.73 19.99 5.76
N GLU A 107 3.16 20.74 6.76
CA GLU A 107 3.48 22.17 6.65
C GLU A 107 4.64 22.44 5.68
N GLU A 108 5.67 21.61 5.69
CA GLU A 108 6.76 21.70 4.73
C GLU A 108 6.26 21.47 3.29
N ARG A 109 5.47 20.41 3.08
CA ARG A 109 4.88 20.09 1.77
C ARG A 109 3.89 21.15 1.30
N SER A 110 3.12 21.77 2.21
CA SER A 110 2.10 22.78 1.85
C SER A 110 2.73 24.03 1.23
N ARG A 111 3.95 24.38 1.66
CA ARG A 111 4.74 25.51 1.14
C ARG A 111 5.38 25.23 -0.23
N MET A 112 5.50 23.97 -0.62
CA MET A 112 6.06 23.56 -1.91
C MET A 112 4.96 23.48 -2.98
N LYS A 113 5.32 23.79 -4.24
CA LYS A 113 4.45 23.51 -5.39
C LYS A 113 4.29 22.00 -5.55
N ALA A 114 3.14 21.57 -6.08
CA ALA A 114 2.83 20.14 -6.22
C ALA A 114 3.91 19.35 -6.99
N ALA A 115 4.49 19.93 -8.04
CA ALA A 115 5.53 19.30 -8.85
C ALA A 115 6.92 19.24 -8.16
N GLU A 116 7.12 20.00 -7.07
CA GLU A 116 8.39 20.09 -6.35
C GLU A 116 8.36 19.27 -5.05
N ARG A 117 7.19 18.73 -4.67
CA ARG A 117 7.06 17.93 -3.44
C ARG A 117 7.77 16.60 -3.63
N PRO A 118 8.62 16.18 -2.68
CA PRO A 118 9.21 14.85 -2.74
C PRO A 118 8.10 13.80 -2.68
N GLU A 119 8.23 12.78 -3.53
CA GLU A 119 7.31 11.64 -3.55
C GLU A 119 7.36 10.91 -2.21
N LEU A 120 6.20 10.42 -1.77
CA LEU A 120 6.11 9.65 -0.55
C LEU A 120 6.47 8.19 -0.86
N PRO A 121 7.39 7.56 -0.11
CA PRO A 121 7.78 6.19 -0.40
C PRO A 121 6.60 5.21 -0.35
N GLU A 122 5.55 5.51 0.42
CA GLU A 122 4.30 4.74 0.49
C GLU A 122 3.43 4.92 -0.77
N ASP A 123 3.38 6.11 -1.35
CA ASP A 123 2.64 6.37 -2.59
C ASP A 123 3.31 5.69 -3.79
N GLU A 124 4.65 5.72 -3.81
CA GLU A 124 5.47 5.10 -4.87
C GLU A 124 5.48 3.57 -4.82
N ALA A 125 5.03 2.94 -3.74
CA ALA A 125 5.07 1.49 -3.59
C ALA A 125 4.30 0.77 -4.71
N PHE A 126 3.13 1.28 -5.08
CA PHE A 126 2.32 0.72 -6.16
C PHE A 126 2.92 0.97 -7.54
N ILE A 127 3.51 2.14 -7.77
CA ILE A 127 4.14 2.50 -9.04
C ILE A 127 5.34 1.59 -9.29
N ASN A 128 6.19 1.43 -8.28
CA ASN A 128 7.35 0.55 -8.34
C ASN A 128 6.94 -0.91 -8.58
N GLU A 129 5.94 -1.42 -7.86
CA GLU A 129 5.47 -2.80 -8.06
C GLU A 129 4.84 -3.01 -9.45
N ALA A 130 4.11 -2.02 -9.97
CA ALA A 130 3.60 -2.06 -11.34
C ALA A 130 4.74 -2.08 -12.38
N ALA A 131 5.79 -1.29 -12.16
CA ALA A 131 6.98 -1.32 -13.02
C ALA A 131 7.70 -2.68 -12.97
N TYR A 132 7.87 -3.26 -11.78
CA TYR A 132 8.41 -4.62 -11.63
C TYR A 132 7.58 -5.66 -12.36
N LEU A 133 6.24 -5.57 -12.28
CA LEU A 133 5.33 -6.45 -13.01
C LEU A 133 5.49 -6.30 -14.52
N MET A 134 5.57 -5.08 -15.04
CA MET A 134 5.78 -4.83 -16.47
C MET A 134 7.10 -5.43 -16.97
N LEU A 135 8.19 -5.25 -16.23
CA LEU A 135 9.50 -5.79 -16.60
C LEU A 135 9.56 -7.32 -16.47
N SER A 136 8.89 -7.89 -15.47
CA SER A 136 8.82 -9.35 -15.27
C SER A 136 7.93 -10.04 -16.29
N ALA A 137 6.99 -9.29 -16.88
CA ALA A 137 6.09 -9.76 -17.91
C ALA A 137 6.76 -9.81 -19.30
N GLU A 138 7.98 -9.30 -19.47
CA GLU A 138 8.70 -9.38 -20.73
C GLU A 138 9.17 -10.82 -21.04
N PRO A 139 8.90 -11.37 -22.24
CA PRO A 139 9.18 -12.76 -22.56
C PRO A 139 10.68 -13.13 -22.57
N LYS A 140 11.59 -12.15 -22.59
CA LYS A 140 13.04 -12.38 -22.58
C LYS A 140 13.62 -12.60 -21.18
N THR A 141 12.91 -12.22 -20.10
CA THR A 141 13.39 -12.40 -18.72
C THR A 141 12.94 -13.71 -18.09
N LEU A 142 12.14 -14.52 -18.80
CA LEU A 142 11.69 -15.85 -18.38
C LEU A 142 12.67 -16.99 -18.77
N LEU A 143 13.84 -16.66 -19.33
CA LEU A 143 14.89 -17.65 -19.59
C LEU A 143 15.66 -17.96 -18.30
N SER A 144 15.59 -19.23 -17.92
CA SER A 144 16.23 -19.87 -16.77
C SER A 144 17.75 -19.57 -16.65
N PRO A 145 18.34 -19.61 -15.43
CA PRO A 145 19.78 -19.41 -15.18
C PRO A 145 20.76 -20.38 -15.86
N GLU A 146 20.32 -21.25 -16.75
CA GLU A 146 21.15 -22.31 -17.35
C GLU A 146 22.01 -21.84 -18.55
N GLU A 147 21.91 -20.59 -18.99
CA GLU A 147 22.74 -20.05 -20.07
C GLU A 147 23.98 -19.27 -19.57
N LYS A 148 24.48 -19.60 -18.38
CA LYS A 148 25.81 -19.18 -17.90
C LYS A 148 26.66 -20.39 -17.52
N LEU A 149 27.08 -21.16 -18.53
CA LEU A 149 28.25 -22.04 -18.49
C LEU A 149 29.05 -21.89 -19.78
#